data_AF-A0A392N359-F1
#
_entry.id   AF-A0A392N359-F1
#
_cell.length_a   1.000
_cell.length_b   1.000
_cell.length_c   1.000
_cell.angle_alpha   90.00
_cell.angle_beta   90.00
_cell.angle_gamma   90.00
#
_symmetry.space_group_name_H-M   'P 1'
#
loop_
_entity.id
_entity.type
_entity.pdbx_description
1 polymer ?
#
loop_
_entity_poly.entity_id
_entity_poly.type
_entity_poly.pdbx_seq_one_letter_code
_entity_poly.pdbx_strand_id
1 'polypeptide(L)'
;VAFLKAAPEGTYDAVIVDSSDPIGPAQELFEKPFFQSVARALRPGGVMCTQAESIWLHMDIIENIVSNCRQIFKGSVNYAWTTVPTYP
;
A
#
# COMPACT_ATOMS: atom_id res chain seq x y z
N VAL A 1 -11.67 -2.59 -3.99
CA VAL A 1 -11.49 -2.81 -2.52
C VAL A 1 -12.44 -3.85 -1.90
N ALA A 2 -13.59 -4.20 -2.52
CA ALA A 2 -14.59 -5.12 -1.92
C ALA A 2 -14.02 -6.48 -1.47
N PHE A 3 -13.08 -7.05 -2.23
CA PHE A 3 -12.41 -8.31 -1.89
C PHE A 3 -11.74 -8.28 -0.51
N LEU A 4 -10.87 -7.29 -0.26
CA LEU A 4 -10.21 -7.13 1.04
C LEU A 4 -11.21 -6.83 2.16
N LYS A 5 -12.29 -6.08 1.87
CA LYS A 5 -13.35 -5.83 2.85
C LYS A 5 -14.07 -7.11 3.29
N ALA A 6 -14.25 -8.07 2.40
CA ALA A 6 -14.85 -9.38 2.68
C ALA A 6 -13.85 -10.42 3.20
N ALA A 7 -12.55 -10.17 3.11
CA ALA A 7 -11.53 -11.08 3.61
C ALA A 7 -11.65 -11.27 5.13
N PRO A 8 -11.60 -12.52 5.64
CA PRO A 8 -11.55 -12.76 7.07
C PRO A 8 -10.25 -12.21 7.67
N GLU A 9 -10.33 -11.78 8.92
CA GLU A 9 -9.19 -11.20 9.64
C GLU A 9 -8.05 -12.20 9.81
N GLY A 10 -6.81 -11.72 9.65
CA GLY A 10 -5.61 -12.51 9.94
C GLY A 10 -5.36 -13.70 9.02
N THR A 11 -5.93 -13.72 7.82
CA THR A 11 -5.87 -14.88 6.91
C THR A 11 -4.68 -14.88 5.97
N TYR A 12 -4.13 -13.71 5.65
CA TYR A 12 -3.04 -13.60 4.67
C TYR A 12 -1.68 -13.43 5.35
N ASP A 13 -0.69 -14.17 4.85
CA ASP A 13 0.72 -13.95 5.16
C ASP A 13 1.25 -12.68 4.49
N ALA A 14 0.83 -12.44 3.24
CA ALA A 14 1.31 -11.35 2.42
C ALA A 14 0.20 -10.79 1.51
N VAL A 15 0.24 -9.47 1.28
CA VAL A 15 -0.58 -8.78 0.28
C VAL A 15 0.34 -7.96 -0.61
N ILE A 16 0.23 -8.14 -1.93
CA ILE A 16 0.99 -7.38 -2.93
C ILE A 16 -0.02 -6.57 -3.74
N VAL A 17 0.17 -5.24 -3.77
CA VAL A 17 -0.69 -4.29 -4.48
C VAL A 17 0.06 -3.81 -5.71
N ASP A 18 -0.16 -4.53 -6.81
CA ASP A 18 0.29 -4.19 -8.15
C ASP A 18 -0.81 -3.35 -8.84
N SER A 19 -0.81 -2.05 -8.56
CA SER A 19 -1.82 -1.11 -9.06
C SER A 19 -1.22 -0.08 -10.02
N SER A 20 -2.07 0.45 -10.90
CA SER A 20 -1.77 1.67 -11.64
C SER A 20 -1.69 2.89 -10.71
N ASP A 21 -1.18 4.00 -11.25
CA ASP A 21 -1.10 5.32 -10.60
C ASP A 21 -2.43 5.75 -9.94
N PRO A 22 -2.41 6.63 -8.92
CA PRO A 22 -3.58 7.07 -8.14
C PRO A 22 -4.53 8.00 -8.91
N ILE A 23 -4.83 7.67 -10.17
CA ILE A 23 -5.73 8.38 -11.05
C ILE A 23 -6.92 7.46 -11.38
N GLY A 24 -8.13 7.96 -11.15
CA GLY A 24 -9.35 7.21 -11.44
C GLY A 24 -9.56 6.03 -10.47
N PRO A 25 -9.85 4.82 -10.95
CA PRO A 25 -10.31 3.71 -10.11
C PRO A 25 -9.27 3.21 -9.09
N ALA A 26 -7.99 3.49 -9.31
CA ALA A 26 -6.92 3.06 -8.41
C ALA A 26 -6.71 4.01 -7.23
N GLN A 27 -7.28 5.23 -7.25
CA GLN A 27 -7.09 6.21 -6.18
C GLN A 27 -7.45 5.64 -4.79
N GLU A 28 -8.52 4.85 -4.71
CA GLU A 28 -8.94 4.22 -3.45
C GLU A 28 -7.86 3.32 -2.82
N LEU A 29 -6.92 2.79 -3.62
CA LEU A 29 -5.85 1.90 -3.16
C LEU A 29 -4.70 2.66 -2.45
N PHE A 30 -4.67 3.98 -2.57
CA PHE A 30 -3.66 4.84 -1.95
C PHE A 30 -4.19 5.55 -0.69
N GLU A 31 -5.45 5.31 -0.33
CA GLU A 31 -6.10 5.98 0.80
C GLU A 31 -6.05 5.12 2.08
N LYS A 32 -6.09 5.83 3.22
CA LYS A 32 -6.07 5.25 4.57
C LYS A 32 -7.06 4.06 4.77
N PRO A 33 -8.31 4.10 4.29
CA PRO A 33 -9.25 2.99 4.47
C PRO A 33 -8.81 1.68 3.80
N PHE A 34 -8.12 1.77 2.65
CA PHE A 34 -7.60 0.59 1.97
C PHE A 34 -6.50 -0.07 2.80
N PHE A 35 -5.51 0.71 3.25
CA PHE A 35 -4.43 0.21 4.11
C PHE A 35 -4.95 -0.42 5.41
N GLN A 36 -6.02 0.13 6.00
CA GLN A 36 -6.68 -0.47 7.17
C GLN A 36 -7.30 -1.84 6.84
N SER A 37 -7.91 -1.97 5.65
CA SER A 37 -8.46 -3.26 5.21
C SER A 37 -7.37 -4.31 4.98
N VAL A 38 -6.20 -3.89 4.45
CA VAL A 38 -5.03 -4.77 4.30
C VAL A 38 -4.51 -5.20 5.66
N ALA A 39 -4.29 -4.26 6.59
CA ALA A 39 -3.78 -4.54 7.93
C ALA A 39 -4.66 -5.54 8.70
N ARG A 40 -5.99 -5.46 8.55
CA ARG A 40 -6.93 -6.43 9.14
C ARG A 40 -6.81 -7.81 8.48
N ALA A 41 -6.70 -7.86 7.16
CA ALA A 41 -6.62 -9.13 6.43
C ALA A 41 -5.30 -9.88 6.69
N LEU A 42 -4.21 -9.15 7.01
CA LEU A 42 -2.91 -9.73 7.34
C LEU A 42 -2.89 -10.35 8.74
N ARG A 43 -2.24 -11.51 8.87
CA ARG A 43 -1.94 -12.09 10.19
C ARG A 43 -0.92 -11.24 10.97
N PRO A 44 -0.76 -11.43 12.29
CA PRO A 44 0.36 -10.85 13.01
C PRO A 44 1.71 -11.18 12.37
N GLY A 45 2.49 -10.14 12.06
CA GLY A 45 3.76 -10.26 11.34
C GLY A 45 3.64 -10.50 9.83
N GLY A 46 2.42 -10.47 9.28
CA GLY A 46 2.20 -10.46 7.83
C GLY A 46 2.65 -9.15 7.18
N VAL A 47 2.85 -9.17 5.87
CA VAL A 47 3.50 -8.08 5.13
C VAL A 47 2.66 -7.53 3.98
N MET A 48 2.80 -6.23 3.72
CA MET A 48 2.26 -5.59 2.53
C MET A 48 3.40 -5.02 1.68
N CYS A 49 3.30 -5.17 0.36
CA CYS A 49 4.09 -4.43 -0.62
C CYS A 49 3.13 -3.72 -1.58
N THR A 50 3.39 -2.47 -1.93
CA THR A 50 2.58 -1.69 -2.86
C THR A 50 3.47 -0.88 -3.79
N GLN A 51 3.06 -0.68 -5.05
CA GLN A 51 3.56 0.43 -5.86
C GLN A 51 3.32 1.73 -5.06
N ALA A 52 4.32 2.62 -5.05
CA ALA A 52 4.28 3.86 -4.29
C ALA A 52 5.00 5.00 -5.02
N GLU A 53 4.72 5.15 -6.31
CA GLU A 53 5.19 6.28 -7.12
C GLU A 53 6.71 6.47 -7.22
N SER A 54 7.13 7.55 -7.92
CA SER A 54 8.53 7.89 -8.18
C SER A 54 9.04 8.98 -7.23
N ILE A 55 10.17 8.73 -6.55
CA ILE A 55 10.84 9.71 -5.66
C ILE A 55 11.28 10.98 -6.40
N TRP A 56 11.38 10.94 -7.72
CA TRP A 56 11.78 12.08 -8.54
C TRP A 56 10.62 13.00 -8.90
N LEU A 57 9.38 12.50 -8.82
CA LEU A 57 8.19 13.17 -9.34
C LEU A 57 7.12 13.44 -8.27
N HIS A 58 6.97 12.56 -7.28
CA HIS A 58 5.75 12.46 -6.47
C HIS A 58 6.03 12.40 -4.95
N MET A 59 7.01 13.16 -4.47
CA MET A 59 7.45 13.12 -3.06
C MET A 59 6.34 13.42 -2.05
N ASP A 60 5.41 14.31 -2.38
CA ASP A 60 4.24 14.65 -1.56
C ASP A 60 3.26 13.47 -1.44
N ILE A 61 3.01 12.76 -2.54
CA ILE A 61 2.19 11.54 -2.54
C ILE A 61 2.87 10.45 -1.69
N ILE A 62 4.18 10.26 -1.88
CA ILE A 62 4.97 9.28 -1.14
C ILE A 62 4.94 9.56 0.36
N GLU A 63 5.14 10.81 0.77
CA GLU A 63 5.10 11.21 2.18
C GLU A 63 3.74 10.88 2.81
N ASN A 64 2.64 11.15 2.11
CA ASN A 64 1.29 10.83 2.55
C ASN A 64 1.08 9.31 2.69
N ILE A 65 1.53 8.51 1.72
CA ILE A 65 1.47 7.04 1.79
C ILE A 65 2.25 6.54 3.01
N VAL A 66 3.50 6.97 3.18
CA VAL A 66 4.36 6.54 4.29
C VAL A 66 3.76 6.96 5.64
N SER A 67 3.23 8.17 5.75
CA SER A 67 2.56 8.66 6.95
C SER A 67 1.33 7.81 7.30
N ASN A 68 0.47 7.53 6.32
CA ASN A 68 -0.69 6.65 6.49
C ASN A 68 -0.27 5.24 6.93
N CYS A 69 0.74 4.66 6.28
CA CYS A 69 1.28 3.35 6.63
C CYS A 69 1.80 3.34 8.07
N ARG A 70 2.57 4.34 8.51
CA ARG A 70 3.07 4.43 9.90
C ARG A 70 1.96 4.57 10.95
N GLN A 71 0.85 5.20 10.59
CA GLN A 71 -0.30 5.29 11.48
C GLN A 71 -1.01 3.95 11.64
N ILE A 72 -1.09 3.16 10.57
CA ILE A 72 -1.85 1.91 10.50
C ILE A 72 -1.02 0.70 10.95
N PHE A 73 0.12 0.46 10.30
CA PHE A 73 0.98 -0.68 10.57
C PHE A 73 1.87 -0.40 11.77
N LYS A 74 1.80 -1.27 12.79
CA LYS A 74 2.59 -1.15 14.01
C LYS A 74 3.96 -1.84 13.94
N GLY A 75 4.20 -2.60 12.86
CA GLY A 75 5.51 -3.16 12.54
C GLY A 75 6.40 -2.17 11.81
N SER A 76 7.39 -2.69 11.09
CA SER A 76 8.28 -1.87 10.26
C SER A 76 7.55 -1.30 9.04
N VAL A 77 7.82 -0.02 8.75
CA VAL A 77 7.37 0.66 7.52
C VAL A 77 8.59 1.24 6.84
N ASN A 78 8.88 0.76 5.63
CA ASN A 78 10.05 1.14 4.85
C ASN A 78 9.63 1.48 3.42
N TYR A 79 10.40 2.34 2.76
CA TYR A 79 10.26 2.66 1.34
C TYR A 79 11.48 2.13 0.59
N ALA A 80 11.25 1.50 -0.54
CA ALA A 80 12.29 0.98 -1.43
C ALA A 80 11.95 1.36 -2.87
N TRP A 81 12.97 1.46 -3.72
CA TRP A 81 12.83 1.84 -5.12
C TRP A 81 13.73 0.96 -6.00
N THR A 82 13.44 0.92 -7.29
CA THR A 82 14.23 0.19 -8.28
C THR A 82 14.18 0.89 -9.64
N THR A 83 15.07 0.49 -10.56
CA THR A 83 15.12 1.05 -11.91
C THR A 83 14.20 0.28 -12.86
N VAL A 84 13.18 0.96 -13.39
CA VAL A 84 12.32 0.44 -14.46
C VAL A 84 12.36 1.43 -15.63
N PRO A 85 13.13 1.15 -16.71
CA PRO A 85 13.42 2.15 -17.75
C PRO A 85 12.21 2.74 -18.46
N THR A 86 11.08 2.03 -18.46
CA THR A 86 9.85 2.44 -19.13
C THR A 86 8.84 3.09 -18.19
N TYR A 87 9.16 3.27 -16.91
CA TYR A 87 8.32 3.99 -15.95
C TYR A 87 8.79 5.44 -15.78
N PRO A 88 7.85 6.37 -15.54
CA PRO A 88 8.16 7.77 -15.24
C PRO A 88 9.05 7.96 -14.00
#